data_AF-M6DJ64-F1
#
_entry.id   AF-M6DJ64-F1
#
_cell.length_a   1.000
_cell.length_b   1.000
_cell.length_c   1.000
_cell.angle_alpha   90.00
_cell.angle_beta   90.00
_cell.angle_gamma   90.00
#
_symmetry.space_group_name_H-M   'P 1'
#
loop_
_entity.id
_entity.type
_entity.pdbx_description
1 polymer ?
#
loop_
_entity_poly.entity_id
_entity_poly.type
_entity_poly.pdbx_seq_one_letter_code
_entity_poly.pdbx_strand_id
1 'polypeptide(L)'
;MELVLVKSQLIIESSAGKIEEVHYIRFNPPLLWLFTEQTLIFKRILFTKKDHILKLPGILIRGENVMIFAARILAGIVGLLHVWIFIMESVLWMRPRIHRRFGVSDTKTAEAMKAVFLNQGFYNLFLAIGALYGAIFFEIHPGYAPAILAFSCLSVFGAGLVLLVSKPAMARAAIIQGLPPLIAVVLYFISCNG
;
A
#
# COMPACT_ATOMS: atom_id res chain seq x y z
N MET A 1 18.24 -53.61 -4.67
CA MET A 1 19.28 -53.14 -3.74
C MET A 1 20.43 -52.66 -4.59
N GLU A 2 20.48 -51.36 -4.86
CA GLU A 2 21.61 -50.70 -5.52
C GLU A 2 21.70 -49.30 -4.90
N LEU A 3 22.76 -49.08 -4.14
CA LEU A 3 23.09 -47.82 -3.47
C LEU A 3 23.89 -46.98 -4.47
N VAL A 4 23.25 -46.00 -5.11
CA VAL A 4 23.96 -44.99 -5.87
C VAL A 4 24.35 -43.86 -4.91
N LEU A 5 25.54 -43.99 -4.31
CA LEU A 5 26.22 -42.95 -3.55
C LEU A 5 26.81 -41.91 -4.51
N VAL A 6 26.07 -40.85 -4.81
CA VAL A 6 26.65 -39.68 -5.46
C VAL A 6 27.23 -38.76 -4.37
N LYS A 7 28.53 -38.92 -4.12
CA LYS A 7 29.33 -37.97 -3.32
C LYS A 7 29.46 -36.66 -4.08
N SER A 8 28.62 -35.68 -3.81
CA SER A 8 28.92 -34.28 -4.12
C SER A 8 29.55 -33.65 -2.87
N GLN A 9 30.89 -33.64 -2.80
CA GLN A 9 31.60 -32.86 -1.79
C GLN A 9 31.49 -31.37 -2.15
N LEU A 10 30.68 -30.62 -1.42
CA LEU A 10 30.85 -29.18 -1.32
C LEU A 10 31.90 -28.93 -0.24
N ILE A 11 33.13 -28.66 -0.66
CA ILE A 11 34.21 -28.23 0.22
C ILE A 11 33.93 -26.76 0.56
N ILE A 12 33.41 -26.49 1.76
CA ILE A 12 33.46 -25.16 2.36
C ILE A 12 34.57 -25.24 3.41
N GLU A 13 35.74 -24.70 3.07
CA GLU A 13 36.84 -24.51 4.02
C GLU A 13 36.40 -23.44 5.05
N SER A 14 36.01 -23.90 6.23
CA SER A 14 35.84 -23.06 7.42
C SER A 14 37.14 -23.06 8.21
N SER A 15 37.67 -21.87 8.52
CA SER A 15 38.92 -21.66 9.28
C SER A 15 38.88 -22.14 10.75
N ALA A 16 37.88 -22.93 11.15
CA ALA A 16 37.82 -23.57 12.46
C ALA A 16 37.34 -25.02 12.28
N GLY A 17 38.30 -25.95 12.29
CA GLY A 17 38.09 -27.35 11.93
C GLY A 17 37.23 -28.13 12.92
N LYS A 18 35.93 -28.29 12.60
CA LYS A 18 35.10 -29.43 13.00
C LYS A 18 34.09 -29.74 11.90
N ILE A 19 34.09 -30.99 11.44
CA ILE A 19 33.20 -31.50 10.39
C ILE A 19 32.14 -32.36 11.11
N GLU A 20 30.88 -31.94 11.09
CA GLU A 20 29.76 -32.79 11.53
C GLU A 20 29.01 -33.31 10.30
N GLU A 21 28.90 -34.64 10.18
CA GLU A 21 28.08 -35.30 9.15
C GLU A 21 26.60 -35.24 9.54
N VAL A 22 25.77 -34.59 8.72
CA VAL A 22 24.31 -34.54 8.93
C VAL A 22 23.63 -35.49 7.94
N HIS A 23 23.07 -36.58 8.46
CA HIS A 23 22.24 -37.51 7.70
C HIS A 23 20.77 -37.04 7.67
N TYR A 24 20.17 -36.92 6.47
CA TYR A 24 18.75 -36.64 6.31
C TYR A 24 17.98 -37.88 5.82
N ILE A 25 16.86 -38.18 6.48
CA ILE A 25 15.89 -39.21 6.11
C ILE A 25 14.89 -38.61 5.09
N ARG A 26 14.66 -39.31 3.97
CA ARG A 26 13.77 -38.88 2.89
C ARG A 26 12.34 -39.43 3.11
N PHE A 27 11.37 -38.55 3.39
CA PHE A 27 9.94 -38.88 3.32
C PHE A 27 9.38 -38.49 1.95
N ASN A 28 8.57 -39.36 1.35
CA ASN A 28 7.82 -39.09 0.12
C ASN A 28 6.32 -39.12 0.41
N PRO A 29 5.58 -38.00 0.26
CA PRO A 29 4.14 -38.07 0.07
C PRO A 29 3.68 -37.40 -1.24
N PRO A 30 2.69 -37.96 -1.96
CA PRO A 30 2.34 -37.52 -3.32
C PRO A 30 1.43 -36.28 -3.36
N LEU A 31 1.11 -35.64 -2.23
CA LEU A 31 0.04 -34.63 -2.13
C LEU A 31 0.46 -33.29 -1.52
N LEU A 32 1.72 -33.10 -1.13
CA LEU A 32 2.23 -31.80 -0.65
C LEU A 32 2.59 -30.84 -1.80
N TRP A 33 2.58 -31.31 -3.05
CA TRP A 33 3.11 -30.58 -4.20
C TRP A 33 2.25 -29.37 -4.61
N LEU A 34 0.93 -29.42 -4.36
CA LEU A 34 0.01 -28.33 -4.68
C LEU A 34 0.11 -27.13 -3.71
N PHE A 35 0.70 -27.31 -2.52
CA PHE A 35 0.93 -26.24 -1.55
C PHE A 35 2.33 -25.64 -1.63
N THR A 36 3.32 -26.38 -2.17
CA THR A 36 4.70 -25.89 -2.32
C THR A 36 4.91 -24.94 -3.50
N GLU A 37 4.15 -25.07 -4.59
CA GLU A 37 4.27 -24.16 -5.74
C GLU A 37 3.86 -22.71 -5.40
N GLN A 38 2.79 -22.54 -4.60
CA GLN A 38 2.33 -21.22 -4.15
C GLN A 38 3.33 -20.52 -3.21
N THR A 39 4.05 -21.30 -2.40
CA THR A 39 5.09 -20.76 -1.49
C THR A 39 6.44 -20.55 -2.18
N LEU A 40 6.74 -21.28 -3.27
CA LEU A 40 7.94 -21.09 -4.08
C LEU A 40 7.87 -19.85 -4.97
N ILE A 41 6.70 -19.54 -5.56
CA ILE A 41 6.46 -18.25 -6.23
C ILE A 41 6.62 -17.10 -5.24
N PHE A 42 6.09 -17.25 -4.03
CA PHE A 42 6.27 -16.26 -2.96
C PHE A 42 7.73 -16.12 -2.51
N LYS A 43 8.49 -17.22 -2.39
CA LYS A 43 9.93 -17.18 -2.09
C LYS A 43 10.75 -16.56 -3.22
N ARG A 44 10.35 -16.76 -4.49
CA ARG A 44 11.05 -16.19 -5.65
C ARG A 44 10.79 -14.69 -5.80
N ILE A 45 9.65 -14.20 -5.30
CA ILE A 45 9.32 -12.78 -5.19
C ILE A 45 10.00 -12.14 -3.96
N LEU A 46 10.20 -12.89 -2.87
CA LEU A 46 10.82 -12.40 -1.63
C LEU A 46 12.37 -12.36 -1.65
N PHE A 47 13.04 -13.00 -2.62
CA PHE A 47 14.50 -13.15 -2.64
C PHE A 47 15.21 -12.70 -3.94
N THR A 48 14.64 -11.79 -4.72
CA THR A 48 15.39 -11.13 -5.81
C THR A 48 16.19 -9.94 -5.27
N LYS A 49 17.32 -10.24 -4.62
CA LYS A 49 18.29 -9.24 -4.18
C LYS A 49 19.26 -8.91 -5.32
N LYS A 50 19.13 -7.68 -5.83
CA LYS A 50 20.15 -6.73 -6.33
C LYS A 50 21.17 -7.14 -7.41
N ASP A 51 21.33 -6.18 -8.33
CA ASP A 51 22.53 -5.87 -9.12
C ASP A 51 22.72 -6.57 -10.48
N HIS A 52 21.90 -6.17 -11.46
CA HIS A 52 22.40 -6.04 -12.84
C HIS A 52 22.34 -4.57 -13.27
N ILE A 53 23.50 -3.93 -13.29
CA ILE A 53 23.71 -2.63 -13.91
C ILE A 53 23.61 -2.84 -15.43
N LEU A 54 22.43 -2.58 -16.01
CA LEU A 54 22.34 -2.21 -17.42
C LEU A 54 22.21 -0.69 -17.50
N LYS A 55 23.32 -0.03 -17.87
CA LYS A 55 23.28 1.37 -18.30
C LYS A 55 22.68 1.41 -19.71
N LEU A 56 21.40 1.71 -19.81
CA LEU A 56 20.77 2.17 -21.07
C LEU A 56 20.36 3.64 -20.90
N PRO A 57 20.61 4.51 -21.89
CA PRO A 57 20.26 5.91 -21.81
C PRO A 57 18.76 6.11 -22.11
N GLY A 58 18.10 6.91 -21.26
CA GLY A 58 16.77 7.47 -21.53
C GLY A 58 15.62 6.66 -20.93
N ILE A 59 15.08 7.16 -19.82
CA ILE A 59 13.96 6.62 -19.03
C ILE A 59 14.34 5.33 -18.28
N LEU A 60 15.05 5.52 -17.17
CA LEU A 60 15.15 4.54 -16.09
C LEU A 60 13.78 4.42 -15.43
N ILE A 61 12.97 3.44 -15.81
CA ILE A 61 12.09 2.79 -14.82
C ILE A 61 13.05 1.97 -13.95
N ARG A 62 13.65 2.65 -12.97
CA ARG A 62 14.43 2.00 -11.91
C ARG A 62 13.49 0.96 -11.30
N GLY A 63 13.95 -0.28 -11.09
CA GLY A 63 13.12 -1.36 -10.57
C GLY A 63 12.47 -0.97 -9.24
N GLU A 64 11.27 -0.42 -9.32
CA GLU A 64 10.51 -0.04 -8.15
C GLU A 64 10.14 -1.33 -7.43
N ASN A 65 10.38 -1.38 -6.12
CA ASN A 65 9.79 -2.43 -5.30
C ASN A 65 8.30 -2.44 -5.61
N VAL A 66 7.77 -3.58 -6.06
CA VAL A 66 6.35 -3.73 -6.47
C VAL A 66 5.41 -3.16 -5.40
N MET A 67 5.79 -3.27 -4.13
CA MET A 67 5.09 -2.68 -2.98
C MET A 67 5.11 -1.14 -2.97
N ILE A 68 6.23 -0.48 -3.28
CA ILE A 68 6.31 1.00 -3.38
C ILE A 68 5.47 1.50 -4.54
N PHE A 69 5.58 0.85 -5.71
CA PHE A 69 4.77 1.24 -6.86
C PHE A 69 3.27 1.11 -6.55
N ALA A 70 2.85 -0.01 -5.96
CA ALA A 70 1.48 -0.21 -5.53
C ALA A 70 1.03 0.82 -4.48
N ALA A 71 1.88 1.15 -3.50
CA ALA A 71 1.59 2.17 -2.50
C ALA A 71 1.34 3.55 -3.13
N ARG A 72 2.16 3.95 -4.10
CA ARG A 72 2.02 5.22 -4.82
C ARG A 72 0.73 5.27 -5.63
N ILE A 73 0.39 4.19 -6.32
CA ILE A 73 -0.87 4.09 -7.09
C ILE A 73 -2.08 4.20 -6.15
N LEU A 74 -2.09 3.46 -5.03
CA LEU A 74 -3.17 3.53 -4.05
C LEU A 74 -3.30 4.94 -3.45
N ALA A 75 -2.19 5.56 -3.04
CA ALA A 75 -2.18 6.94 -2.53
C ALA A 75 -2.70 7.93 -3.58
N GLY A 76 -2.32 7.76 -4.84
CA GLY A 76 -2.81 8.58 -5.96
C GLY A 76 -4.33 8.45 -6.15
N ILE A 77 -4.86 7.22 -6.14
CA ILE A 77 -6.31 6.96 -6.22
C ILE A 77 -7.04 7.62 -5.05
N VAL A 78 -6.49 7.54 -3.83
CA VAL A 78 -7.07 8.20 -2.64
C VAL A 78 -7.06 9.71 -2.79
N GLY A 79 -5.96 10.28 -3.30
CA GLY A 79 -5.87 11.71 -3.59
C GLY A 79 -6.96 12.15 -4.57
N LEU A 80 -7.14 11.43 -5.68
CA LEU A 80 -8.21 11.73 -6.65
C LEU A 80 -9.61 11.58 -6.05
N LEU A 81 -9.83 10.57 -5.21
CA LEU A 81 -11.10 10.41 -4.48
C LEU A 81 -11.37 11.62 -3.57
N HIS A 82 -10.36 12.16 -2.90
CA HIS A 82 -10.52 13.31 -2.01
C HIS A 82 -10.69 14.64 -2.76
N VAL A 83 -10.12 14.77 -3.96
CA VAL A 83 -10.49 15.87 -4.88
C VAL A 83 -11.98 15.79 -5.23
N TRP A 84 -12.49 14.59 -5.51
CA TRP A 84 -13.92 14.41 -5.77
C TRP A 84 -14.79 14.71 -4.53
N ILE A 85 -14.36 14.30 -3.34
CA ILE A 85 -15.04 14.64 -2.07
C ILE A 85 -15.06 16.16 -1.86
N PHE A 86 -13.92 16.84 -2.05
CA PHE A 86 -13.85 18.30 -2.02
C PHE A 86 -14.88 18.95 -2.95
N ILE A 87 -14.96 18.50 -4.21
CA ILE A 87 -15.94 19.05 -5.16
C ILE A 87 -17.38 18.86 -4.63
N MET A 88 -17.69 17.69 -4.06
CA MET A 88 -19.00 17.43 -3.46
C MET A 88 -19.29 18.33 -2.26
N GLU A 89 -18.35 18.47 -1.32
CA GLU A 89 -18.55 19.19 -0.06
C GLU A 89 -18.46 20.71 -0.20
N SER A 90 -17.61 21.23 -1.09
CA SER A 90 -17.37 22.67 -1.23
C SER A 90 -18.18 23.28 -2.36
N VAL A 91 -18.25 22.62 -3.53
CA VAL A 91 -18.82 23.22 -4.74
C VAL A 91 -20.26 22.75 -4.97
N LEU A 92 -20.51 21.44 -4.83
CA LEU A 92 -21.77 20.83 -5.20
C LEU A 92 -22.72 20.59 -4.02
N TRP A 93 -22.35 21.00 -2.81
CA TRP A 93 -23.06 20.69 -1.57
C TRP A 93 -24.56 20.95 -1.63
N MET A 94 -24.95 22.12 -2.18
CA MET A 94 -26.35 22.53 -2.28
C MET A 94 -27.18 21.73 -3.27
N ARG A 95 -26.60 20.80 -4.04
CA ARG A 95 -27.37 19.91 -4.90
C ARG A 95 -28.07 18.85 -4.03
N PRO A 96 -29.40 18.63 -4.15
CA PRO A 96 -30.13 17.65 -3.34
C PRO A 96 -29.54 16.24 -3.35
N ARG A 97 -29.00 15.81 -4.49
CA ARG A 97 -28.36 14.49 -4.62
C ARG A 97 -27.04 14.38 -3.82
N ILE A 98 -26.38 15.49 -3.52
CA ILE A 98 -25.07 15.52 -2.85
C ILE A 98 -25.24 15.53 -1.34
N HIS A 99 -25.91 16.53 -0.74
CA HIS A 99 -26.07 16.56 0.72
C HIS A 99 -26.84 15.34 1.26
N ARG A 100 -27.75 14.74 0.47
CA ARG A 100 -28.39 13.46 0.82
C ARG A 100 -27.41 12.29 0.93
N ARG A 101 -26.31 12.27 0.17
CA ARG A 101 -25.25 11.24 0.32
C ARG A 101 -24.54 11.34 1.67
N PHE A 102 -24.50 12.53 2.26
CA PHE A 102 -23.96 12.78 3.60
C PHE A 102 -25.03 12.62 4.71
N GLY A 103 -26.22 12.13 4.35
CA GLY A 103 -27.33 11.88 5.27
C GLY A 103 -28.09 13.13 5.70
N VAL A 104 -28.02 14.22 4.92
CA VAL A 104 -28.82 15.43 5.13
C VAL A 104 -30.00 15.40 4.17
N SER A 105 -31.22 15.15 4.67
CA SER A 105 -32.41 14.97 3.84
C SER A 105 -33.07 16.27 3.38
N ASP A 106 -33.01 17.31 4.22
CA ASP A 106 -33.70 18.58 4.00
C ASP A 106 -32.74 19.72 3.60
N THR A 107 -33.25 20.64 2.79
CA THR A 107 -32.46 21.75 2.26
C THR A 107 -32.09 22.77 3.33
N LYS A 108 -32.95 22.99 4.33
CA LYS A 108 -32.70 23.99 5.39
C LYS A 108 -31.48 23.62 6.24
N THR A 109 -31.36 22.35 6.62
CA THR A 109 -30.17 21.83 7.31
C THR A 109 -28.95 21.87 6.39
N ALA A 110 -29.10 21.56 5.10
CA ALA A 110 -28.00 21.69 4.14
C ALA A 110 -27.48 23.14 4.06
N GLU A 111 -28.37 24.14 4.02
CA GLU A 111 -28.01 25.56 4.06
C GLU A 111 -27.25 25.92 5.34
N ALA A 112 -27.75 25.48 6.50
CA ALA A 112 -27.13 25.72 7.79
C ALA A 112 -25.72 25.10 7.89
N MET A 113 -25.49 23.97 7.24
CA MET A 113 -24.19 23.27 7.25
C MET A 113 -23.25 23.69 6.12
N LYS A 114 -23.67 24.58 5.20
CA LYS A 114 -22.90 24.93 3.99
C LYS A 114 -21.49 25.41 4.29
N ALA A 115 -21.32 26.28 5.29
CA ALA A 115 -19.99 26.79 5.66
C ALA A 115 -19.09 25.71 6.27
N VAL A 116 -19.67 24.77 7.04
CA VAL A 116 -18.93 23.65 7.65
C VAL A 116 -18.41 22.71 6.56
N PHE A 117 -19.27 22.33 5.61
CA PHE A 117 -18.88 21.45 4.51
C PHE A 117 -17.91 22.13 3.53
N LEU A 118 -18.05 23.44 3.33
CA LEU A 118 -17.06 24.21 2.57
C LEU A 118 -15.66 24.03 3.17
N ASN A 119 -15.52 24.26 4.47
CA ASN A 119 -14.23 24.12 5.17
C ASN A 119 -13.74 22.66 5.19
N GLN A 120 -14.64 21.71 5.44
CA GLN A 120 -14.34 20.28 5.42
C GLN A 120 -13.76 19.83 4.07
N GLY A 121 -14.36 20.29 2.98
CA GLY A 121 -13.87 20.00 1.64
C GLY A 121 -12.46 20.53 1.39
N PHE A 122 -12.11 21.73 1.89
CA PHE A 122 -10.76 22.26 1.75
C PHE A 122 -9.71 21.48 2.55
N TYR A 123 -10.04 21.00 3.76
CA TYR A 123 -9.17 20.06 4.47
C TYR A 123 -8.93 18.78 3.64
N ASN A 124 -10.00 18.22 3.07
CA ASN A 124 -9.90 17.06 2.19
C ASN A 124 -9.04 17.34 0.94
N LEU A 125 -9.16 18.53 0.35
CA LEU A 125 -8.33 18.95 -0.79
C LEU A 125 -6.84 19.04 -0.42
N PHE A 126 -6.50 19.61 0.74
CA PHE A 126 -5.10 19.72 1.15
C PHE A 126 -4.47 18.35 1.43
N LEU A 127 -5.23 17.43 2.04
CA LEU A 127 -4.81 16.04 2.21
C LEU A 127 -4.62 15.35 0.85
N ALA A 128 -5.53 15.59 -0.09
CA ALA A 128 -5.43 15.08 -1.45
C ALA A 128 -4.16 15.56 -2.15
N ILE A 129 -3.85 16.86 -2.04
CA ILE A 129 -2.63 17.45 -2.60
C ILE A 129 -1.40 16.78 -2.02
N GLY A 130 -1.33 16.57 -0.70
CA GLY A 130 -0.20 15.88 -0.08
C GLY A 130 -0.06 14.43 -0.56
N ALA A 131 -1.16 13.67 -0.66
CA ALA A 131 -1.15 12.29 -1.16
C ALA A 131 -0.68 12.22 -2.63
N LEU A 132 -1.19 13.09 -3.50
CA LEU A 132 -0.80 13.17 -4.90
C LEU A 132 0.67 13.62 -5.05
N TYR A 133 1.08 14.63 -4.29
CA TYR A 133 2.46 15.13 -4.29
C TYR A 133 3.42 14.01 -3.91
N GLY A 134 3.15 13.33 -2.79
CA GLY A 134 3.97 12.24 -2.32
C GLY A 134 4.02 11.06 -3.31
N ALA A 135 2.93 10.77 -4.01
CA ALA A 135 2.88 9.70 -5.01
C ALA A 135 3.66 10.05 -6.30
N ILE A 136 3.53 11.30 -6.79
CA ILE A 136 4.17 11.78 -8.04
C ILE A 136 5.67 12.01 -7.82
N PHE A 137 6.04 12.71 -6.75
CA PHE A 137 7.42 13.14 -6.49
C PHE A 137 8.19 12.17 -5.60
N PHE A 138 7.67 10.96 -5.38
CA PHE A 138 8.23 9.97 -4.46
C PHE A 138 9.74 9.74 -4.65
N GLU A 139 10.19 9.57 -5.90
CA GLU A 139 11.59 9.34 -6.23
C GLU A 139 12.39 10.62 -6.45
N ILE A 140 11.71 11.70 -6.83
CA ILE A 140 12.33 13.00 -7.13
C ILE A 140 12.76 13.67 -5.82
N HIS A 141 11.94 13.57 -4.77
CA HIS A 141 12.16 14.20 -3.47
C HIS A 141 12.15 13.16 -2.32
N PRO A 142 13.09 12.19 -2.32
CA PRO A 142 13.05 11.05 -1.40
C PRO A 142 13.18 11.44 0.08
N GLY A 143 13.71 12.63 0.38
CA GLY A 143 13.87 13.12 1.75
C GLY A 143 12.56 13.52 2.44
N TYR A 144 11.48 13.78 1.70
CA TYR A 144 10.22 14.24 2.31
C TYR A 144 8.93 13.81 1.59
N ALA A 145 8.95 13.52 0.28
CA ALA A 145 7.74 13.08 -0.44
C ALA A 145 7.11 11.80 0.16
N PRO A 146 7.86 10.76 0.56
CA PRO A 146 7.28 9.59 1.22
C PRO A 146 6.62 9.91 2.56
N ALA A 147 7.20 10.84 3.35
CA ALA A 147 6.63 11.26 4.62
C ALA A 147 5.32 12.03 4.43
N ILE A 148 5.25 12.92 3.43
CA ILE A 148 4.02 13.63 3.06
C ILE A 148 2.94 12.64 2.59
N LEU A 149 3.30 11.66 1.75
CA LEU A 149 2.38 10.59 1.33
C LEU A 149 1.80 9.87 2.54
N ALA A 150 2.67 9.41 3.44
CA ALA A 150 2.28 8.64 4.61
C ALA A 150 1.40 9.45 5.56
N PHE A 151 1.76 10.70 5.83
CA PHE A 151 0.98 11.60 6.67
C PHE A 151 -0.41 11.87 6.09
N SER A 152 -0.51 12.19 4.80
CA SER A 152 -1.79 12.41 4.13
C SER A 152 -2.67 11.17 4.17
N CYS A 153 -2.11 10.00 3.84
CA CYS A 153 -2.84 8.74 3.85
C CYS A 153 -3.31 8.35 5.26
N LEU A 154 -2.45 8.47 6.27
CA LEU A 154 -2.82 8.18 7.66
C LEU A 154 -3.88 9.14 8.19
N SER A 155 -3.82 10.43 7.81
CA SER A 155 -4.84 11.41 8.19
C SER A 155 -6.20 11.07 7.59
N VAL A 156 -6.24 10.67 6.31
CA VAL A 156 -7.46 10.18 5.65
C VAL A 156 -7.98 8.91 6.31
N PHE A 157 -7.10 7.94 6.60
CA PHE A 157 -7.49 6.72 7.31
C PHE A 157 -8.08 7.04 8.68
N GLY A 158 -7.42 7.91 9.45
CA GLY A 158 -7.90 8.38 10.75
C GLY A 158 -9.27 9.04 10.67
N ALA A 159 -9.48 9.93 9.70
CA ALA A 159 -10.80 10.54 9.45
C ALA A 159 -11.87 9.49 9.09
N GLY A 160 -11.50 8.49 8.26
CA GLY A 160 -12.35 7.34 7.96
C GLY A 160 -12.73 6.55 9.21
N LEU A 161 -11.79 6.30 10.12
CA LEU A 161 -12.04 5.61 11.39
C LEU A 161 -12.96 6.42 12.30
N VAL A 162 -12.71 7.72 12.44
CA VAL A 162 -13.59 8.63 13.19
C VAL A 162 -15.00 8.61 12.60
N LEU A 163 -15.15 8.62 11.28
CA LEU A 163 -16.45 8.53 10.61
C LEU A 163 -17.14 7.18 10.87
N LEU A 164 -16.39 6.09 10.79
CA LEU A 164 -16.90 4.74 11.05
C LEU A 164 -17.49 4.61 12.46
N VAL A 165 -16.80 5.18 13.46
CA VAL A 165 -17.22 5.14 14.87
C VAL A 165 -18.37 6.12 15.12
N SER A 166 -18.27 7.36 14.63
CA SER A 166 -19.23 8.42 14.93
C SER A 166 -20.55 8.31 14.16
N LYS A 167 -20.54 7.74 12.95
CA LYS A 167 -21.74 7.58 12.11
C LYS A 167 -21.73 6.23 11.38
N PRO A 168 -22.07 5.12 12.08
CA PRO A 168 -22.07 3.77 11.51
C PRO A 168 -22.94 3.60 10.26
N ALA A 169 -24.01 4.40 10.11
CA ALA A 169 -24.82 4.44 8.88
C ALA A 169 -24.01 4.81 7.62
N MET A 170 -22.83 5.43 7.78
CA MET A 170 -21.89 5.75 6.71
C MET A 170 -20.66 4.83 6.70
N ALA A 171 -20.73 3.65 7.33
CA ALA A 171 -19.63 2.69 7.39
C ALA A 171 -19.05 2.34 6.00
N ARG A 172 -19.91 2.17 5.00
CA ARG A 172 -19.46 1.91 3.63
C ARG A 172 -18.59 3.04 3.08
N ALA A 173 -18.99 4.29 3.29
CA ALA A 173 -18.22 5.45 2.85
C ALA A 173 -16.89 5.54 3.61
N ALA A 174 -16.92 5.34 4.93
CA ALA A 174 -15.75 5.30 5.79
C ALA A 174 -14.71 4.25 5.33
N ILE A 175 -15.16 3.04 5.02
CA ILE A 175 -14.28 1.95 4.56
C ILE A 175 -13.70 2.27 3.18
N ILE A 176 -14.52 2.73 2.23
CA ILE A 176 -14.08 3.05 0.86
C ILE A 176 -12.98 4.12 0.87
N GLN A 177 -13.11 5.16 1.70
CA GLN A 177 -12.10 6.22 1.76
C GLN A 177 -10.92 5.88 2.67
N GLY A 178 -11.13 5.08 3.73
CA GLY A 178 -10.13 4.84 4.77
C GLY A 178 -9.25 3.61 4.56
N LEU A 179 -9.77 2.54 3.95
CA LEU A 179 -9.01 1.30 3.78
C LEU A 179 -7.87 1.40 2.73
N PRO A 180 -8.08 1.94 1.53
CA PRO A 180 -7.01 2.06 0.54
C PRO A 180 -5.76 2.83 1.02
N PRO A 181 -5.87 3.98 1.72
CA PRO A 181 -4.68 4.69 2.20
C PRO A 181 -3.96 3.94 3.33
N LEU A 182 -4.69 3.17 4.16
CA LEU A 182 -4.04 2.28 5.13
C LEU A 182 -3.18 1.23 4.42
N ILE A 183 -3.71 0.58 3.38
CA ILE A 183 -2.97 -0.41 2.59
C ILE A 183 -1.74 0.23 1.93
N ALA A 184 -1.89 1.44 1.36
CA ALA A 184 -0.77 2.18 0.77
C ALA A 184 0.38 2.39 1.78
N VAL A 185 0.04 2.83 3.00
CA VAL A 185 1.01 3.08 4.07
C VAL A 185 1.67 1.79 4.54
N VAL A 186 0.91 0.70 4.71
CA VAL A 186 1.45 -0.61 5.10
C VAL A 186 2.43 -1.13 4.06
N LEU A 187 2.09 -1.08 2.77
CA LEU A 187 2.99 -1.49 1.69
C LEU A 187 4.28 -0.67 1.66
N TYR A 188 4.17 0.65 1.84
CA TYR A 188 5.34 1.53 1.94
C TYR A 188 6.25 1.13 3.10
N PHE A 189 5.73 1.00 4.32
CA PHE A 189 6.53 0.66 5.49
C PHE A 189 7.11 -0.75 5.45
N ILE A 190 6.39 -1.75 4.91
CA ILE A 190 6.95 -3.10 4.71
C ILE A 190 8.14 -3.01 3.74
N SER A 191 8.03 -2.26 2.65
CA SER A 191 9.12 -2.12 1.70
C SER A 191 10.35 -1.36 2.25
N CYS A 192 10.20 -0.56 3.30
CA CYS A 192 11.32 0.13 3.92
C CYS A 192 12.06 -0.73 4.97
N ASN A 193 11.40 -1.76 5.50
CA ASN A 193 11.92 -2.61 6.57
C ASN A 193 12.44 -3.98 6.09
N GLY A 194 12.25 -4.34 4.82
CA GLY A 194 12.75 -5.58 4.20
C GLY A 194 13.91 -5.31 3.25
#